data_AF-A0A3C0GEE2-F1
#
_entry.id   AF-A0A3C0GEE2-F1
#
_cell.length_a   1.000
_cell.length_b   1.000
_cell.length_c   1.000
_cell.angle_alpha   90.00
_cell.angle_beta   90.00
_cell.angle_gamma   90.00
#
_symmetry.space_group_name_H-M   'P 1'
#
loop_
_entity.id
_entity.type
_entity.pdbx_description
1 polymer ?
#
loop_
_entity_poly.entity_id
_entity_poly.type
_entity_poly.pdbx_seq_one_letter_code
_entity_poly.pdbx_strand_id
1 'polypeptide(L)' 'ILEAALKGGVTLVQLREKTCDTATFYKRAVHAKELCVVYNIPLIINDRIDIALAVNADG' A
#
# COMPACT_ATOMS: atom_id res chain seq x y z
N ILE A 1 9.27 6.79 -4.87
CA ILE A 1 8.12 7.65 -5.24
C ILE A 1 7.12 7.76 -4.10
N LEU A 2 6.66 6.65 -3.52
CA LEU A 2 5.67 6.67 -2.41
C LEU A 2 6.04 7.65 -1.29
N GLU A 3 7.23 7.54 -0.71
CA GLU A 3 7.65 8.42 0.39
C GLU A 3 7.70 9.91 -0.01
N ALA A 4 8.09 10.22 -1.25
CA ALA A 4 8.07 11.58 -1.75
C ALA A 4 6.63 12.10 -1.89
N ALA A 5 5.68 11.25 -2.28
CA ALA A 5 4.26 11.61 -2.32
C ALA A 5 3.71 11.85 -0.90
N LEU A 6 4.05 11.01 0.07
CA LEU A 6 3.69 11.18 1.49
C LEU A 6 4.21 12.51 2.03
N LYS A 7 5.49 12.82 1.79
CA LYS A 7 6.08 14.14 2.13
C LYS A 7 5.45 15.30 1.36
N GLY A 8 4.91 15.05 0.18
CA GLY A 8 4.18 16.00 -0.65
C GLY A 8 2.73 16.27 -0.20
N GLY A 9 2.26 15.63 0.87
CA GLY A 9 0.95 15.91 1.47
C GLY A 9 -0.21 15.14 0.84
N VAL A 10 0.03 14.00 0.21
CA VAL A 10 -1.07 13.08 -0.15
C VAL A 10 -1.80 12.62 1.10
N THR A 11 -3.11 12.40 1.02
CA THR A 11 -3.96 12.03 2.17
C THR A 11 -4.50 10.61 2.09
N LEU A 12 -4.28 9.91 0.98
CA LEU A 12 -4.72 8.54 0.73
C LEU A 12 -3.75 7.90 -0.28
N VAL A 13 -3.38 6.64 -0.04
CA VAL A 13 -2.56 5.86 -0.96
C VAL A 13 -3.34 4.64 -1.42
N GLN A 14 -3.33 4.37 -2.72
CA GLN A 14 -3.84 3.12 -3.28
C GLN A 14 -2.70 2.38 -3.99
N LEU A 15 -2.50 1.12 -3.63
CA LEU A 15 -1.59 0.21 -4.31
C LEU A 15 -2.38 -0.65 -5.30
N ARG A 16 -2.02 -0.53 -6.56
CA ARG A 16 -2.64 -1.27 -7.66
C ARG A 16 -1.57 -1.90 -8.53
N GLU A 17 -1.61 -3.21 -8.62
CA GLU A 17 -0.73 -3.97 -9.50
C GLU A 17 -1.51 -4.95 -10.36
N LYS A 18 -1.14 -5.04 -11.64
CA LYS A 18 -1.84 -5.87 -12.63
C LYS A 18 -1.02 -7.05 -13.15
N THR A 19 0.31 -6.96 -13.05
CA THR A 19 1.22 -7.88 -13.75
C THR A 19 2.26 -8.53 -12.84
N CYS A 20 2.47 -8.03 -11.62
CA CYS A 20 3.43 -8.65 -10.71
C CYS A 20 2.85 -9.89 -10.02
N ASP A 21 3.74 -10.81 -9.65
CA ASP A 21 3.37 -11.99 -8.89
C ASP A 21 2.95 -11.62 -7.45
N THR A 22 2.22 -12.53 -6.82
CA THR A 22 1.70 -12.35 -5.47
C THR A 22 2.78 -12.03 -4.43
N ALA A 23 3.95 -12.68 -4.48
CA ALA A 23 4.98 -12.48 -3.47
C ALA A 23 5.62 -11.10 -3.61
N THR A 24 5.87 -10.66 -4.85
CA THR A 24 6.35 -9.30 -5.13
C THR A 24 5.31 -8.25 -4.73
N PHE A 25 4.03 -8.47 -5.05
CA PHE A 25 2.99 -7.54 -4.64
C PHE A 25 2.89 -7.44 -3.11
N TYR A 26 2.88 -8.58 -2.43
CA TYR A 26 2.83 -8.63 -0.96
C TYR A 26 3.99 -7.85 -0.32
N LYS A 27 5.23 -8.05 -0.78
CA LYS A 27 6.39 -7.31 -0.26
C LYS A 27 6.24 -5.79 -0.42
N ARG A 28 5.71 -5.35 -1.56
CA ARG A 28 5.45 -3.92 -1.82
C ARG A 28 4.33 -3.38 -0.94
N ALA A 29 3.28 -4.17 -0.74
CA ALA A 29 2.16 -3.81 0.12
C ALA A 29 2.59 -3.68 1.60
N VAL A 30 3.42 -4.58 2.11
CA VAL A 30 4.00 -4.50 3.47
C VAL A 30 4.79 -3.20 3.62
N HIS A 31 5.74 -2.94 2.72
CA HIS A 31 6.56 -1.74 2.79
C HIS A 31 5.73 -0.46 2.70
N ALA A 32 4.70 -0.45 1.85
CA ALA A 32 3.80 0.68 1.75
C ALA A 32 2.96 0.88 3.00
N LYS A 33 2.47 -0.20 3.65
CA LYS A 33 1.70 -0.08 4.89
C LYS A 33 2.56 0.50 5.99
N GLU A 34 3.79 0.04 6.15
CA GLU A 34 4.74 0.57 7.14
C GLU A 34 4.92 2.09 6.98
N LEU A 35 5.16 2.55 5.75
CA LEU A 35 5.26 3.98 5.46
C LEU A 35 3.94 4.71 5.73
N CYS A 36 2.82 4.20 5.23
CA CYS A 36 1.51 4.82 5.40
C CYS A 36 1.14 4.98 6.89
N VAL A 37 1.50 4.00 7.74
CA VAL A 37 1.34 4.09 9.21
C VAL A 37 2.18 5.21 9.80
N VAL A 38 3.46 5.34 9.41
CA VAL A 38 4.36 6.40 9.91
C VAL A 38 3.81 7.79 9.60
N TYR A 39 3.22 7.98 8.42
CA TYR A 39 2.64 9.26 8.00
C TYR A 39 1.16 9.41 8.38
N ASN A 40 0.56 8.43 9.06
CA ASN A 40 -0.86 8.38 9.43
C ASN A 40 -1.80 8.62 8.22
N ILE A 41 -1.51 7.94 7.12
CA ILE A 41 -2.28 8.00 5.87
C ILE A 41 -2.86 6.62 5.57
N PRO A 42 -4.15 6.48 5.21
CA PRO A 42 -4.74 5.20 4.87
C PRO A 42 -4.14 4.60 3.58
N LEU A 43 -4.00 3.27 3.58
CA LEU A 43 -3.58 2.46 2.44
C LEU A 43 -4.72 1.55 1.95
N ILE A 44 -5.03 1.63 0.66
CA ILE A 44 -6.00 0.77 -0.05
C ILE A 44 -5.26 -0.20 -0.98
N ILE A 45 -5.67 -1.46 -1.03
CA ILE A 45 -5.15 -2.47 -1.97
C ILE A 45 -6.22 -2.84 -3.01
N ASN A 46 -5.92 -2.60 -4.28
CA ASN A 46 -6.87 -2.86 -5.36
C ASN A 46 -6.82 -4.31 -5.87
N ASP A 47 -7.98 -4.88 -6.20
CA ASP A 47 -8.22 -6.21 -6.84
C ASP A 47 -7.69 -7.45 -6.07
N ARG A 48 -6.96 -7.27 -4.95
CA ARG A 48 -6.29 -8.33 -4.20
C ARG A 48 -6.63 -8.30 -2.72
N ILE A 49 -7.85 -8.76 -2.41
CA ILE A 49 -8.38 -8.84 -1.03
C ILE A 49 -7.51 -9.69 -0.11
N ASP A 50 -6.89 -10.75 -0.64
CA ASP A 50 -5.98 -11.61 0.10
C ASP A 50 -4.73 -10.84 0.58
N ILE A 51 -4.17 -9.98 -0.27
CA ILE A 51 -3.05 -9.11 0.11
C ILE A 51 -3.52 -8.01 1.06
N ALA A 52 -4.69 -7.41 0.82
CA ALA A 52 -5.28 -6.39 1.68
C ALA A 52 -5.39 -6.88 3.13
N LEU A 53 -5.96 -8.08 3.31
CA LEU A 53 -6.09 -8.73 4.61
C LEU A 53 -4.72 -9.08 5.21
N ALA A 54 -3.79 -9.60 4.40
CA ALA A 54 -2.48 -10.02 4.88
C ALA A 54 -1.61 -8.85 5.39
N VAL A 55 -1.83 -7.63 4.91
CA VAL A 55 -1.11 -6.42 5.38
C VAL A 55 -1.95 -5.51 6.27
N ASN A 56 -3.18 -5.93 6.62
CA ASN A 56 -4.16 -5.11 7.35
C ASN A 56 -4.35 -3.72 6.70
N ALA A 57 -4.61 -3.72 5.39
CA ALA A 57 -4.95 -2.53 4.63
C ALA A 57 -6.25 -1.91 5.13
N ASP A 58 -6.40 -0.61 4.92
CA ASP A 58 -7.55 0.17 5.37
C ASP A 58 -8.75 0.05 4.40
N GLY A 59 -8.52 -0.54 3.22
CA GLY A 59 -9.52 -0.87 2.20
C GLY A 59 -8.95 -1.59 0.99
#